data_AF-Q2MFF6-F1
#
_entry.id   AF-Q2MFF6-F1
#
_cell.length_a   1.000
_cell.length_b   1.000
_cell.length_c   1.000
_cell.angle_alpha   90.00
_cell.angle_beta   90.00
_cell.angle_gamma   90.00
#
_symmetry.space_group_name_H-M   'P 1'
#
loop_
_entity.id
_entity.type
_entity.pdbx_description
1 polymer ?
#
loop_
_entity_poly.entity_id
_entity_poly.type
_entity_poly.pdbx_seq_one_letter_code
_entity_poly.pdbx_strand_id
1 'polypeptide(L)'
;DLKSVANGIRQGDTRLSLLMGSGAAEEAYGLRFSRTLVKVLREGLPSAGGTLAPEAVVEAVRGDGGTVGQTILRAEFDGSRFAPGPLWLARNARHPAAAGSLLGPVGAQELARAVRAVDESLLPASVTSAPDVAKVRDGLAAAPWSPARQWALDVVDALDTGARTVGLLGSWPGTPLTSSVLRRTFTAACPGPVESPPASSGTDLLRDAVEYLLLRAPLAGRRRVAPLVDFVALLAHETGVGPQTPELRGWAAGIGALIDLNDAFDRLADRRRDMRLRLVVSLHAAVGDEWPESLEAWLLDDGEVRDREEFACSPDRAGVERQLGAALRWASRLAARMDVPLRRVEVAAPAPLLVQWRPEETDFGMRLGAEHDVVLRWSDRIRPPEHLWWINDHARRTLSALESGPGGTRLEWLGESDTRQVRELRERLLGGPRTRAVALEHRPAHLRDMLETLLASSPIVLWPDDEAHRVPDEARRYLDAHWHLLPGEFCRAYRDGWGGPADRSAGRPGRGHLARLRTVWDDAEWLEFCRWFEQYATDGESPA
;
A
#
# COMPACT_ATOMS: atom_id res chain seq x y z
N ASP A 1 6.40 -19.85 -30.35
CA ASP A 1 5.22 -19.93 -31.22
C ASP A 1 4.22 -18.85 -30.78
N LEU A 2 4.05 -17.78 -31.56
CA LEU A 2 3.08 -16.71 -31.21
C LEU A 2 1.64 -17.23 -31.14
N LYS A 3 1.33 -18.36 -31.80
CA LYS A 3 0.02 -19.02 -31.71
C LYS A 3 -0.22 -19.65 -30.34
N SER A 4 0.81 -19.99 -29.57
CA SER A 4 0.63 -20.50 -28.20
C SER A 4 0.30 -19.38 -27.19
N VAL A 5 0.73 -18.15 -27.46
CA VAL A 5 0.37 -16.94 -26.69
C VAL A 5 -1.10 -16.55 -26.94
N ALA A 6 -1.60 -16.78 -28.16
CA ALA A 6 -3.01 -16.58 -28.50
C ALA A 6 -3.96 -17.61 -27.85
N ASN A 7 -3.46 -18.82 -27.55
CA ASN A 7 -4.24 -19.94 -27.02
C ASN A 7 -4.08 -20.15 -25.49
N GLY A 8 -3.32 -19.31 -24.76
CA GLY A 8 -3.04 -19.52 -23.34
C GLY A 8 -2.71 -18.25 -22.55
N ILE A 9 -3.17 -18.24 -21.29
CA ILE A 9 -3.14 -17.16 -20.28
C ILE A 9 -4.11 -16.00 -20.59
N ARG A 10 -5.05 -15.75 -19.64
CA ARG A 10 -6.07 -14.67 -19.66
C ARG A 10 -7.07 -14.66 -20.84
N GLN A 11 -7.46 -15.82 -21.38
CA GLN A 11 -8.48 -15.93 -22.44
C GLN A 11 -8.21 -15.07 -23.69
N GLY A 12 -6.94 -14.80 -24.02
CA GLY A 12 -6.57 -14.00 -25.19
C GLY A 12 -6.48 -12.49 -24.93
N ASP A 13 -6.71 -12.00 -23.72
CA ASP A 13 -6.48 -10.60 -23.33
C ASP A 13 -5.00 -10.32 -23.03
N THR A 14 -4.14 -10.60 -24.03
CA THR A 14 -2.70 -10.36 -23.98
C THR A 14 -2.34 -9.38 -25.08
N ARG A 15 -1.52 -8.38 -24.74
CA ARG A 15 -0.93 -7.44 -25.69
C ARG A 15 0.58 -7.57 -25.63
N LEU A 16 1.23 -7.78 -26.77
CA LEU A 16 2.67 -7.98 -26.90
C LEU A 16 3.17 -7.21 -28.10
N SER A 17 4.28 -6.48 -27.91
CA SER A 17 5.08 -5.94 -29.01
C SER A 17 6.52 -6.41 -28.82
N LEU A 18 7.07 -7.08 -29.84
CA LEU A 18 8.41 -7.62 -29.85
C LEU A 18 9.20 -6.98 -30.98
N LEU A 19 10.31 -6.33 -30.62
CA LEU A 19 11.32 -5.88 -31.56
C LEU A 19 12.60 -6.69 -31.34
N MET A 20 13.14 -7.26 -32.41
CA MET A 20 14.42 -7.95 -32.38
C MET A 20 15.23 -7.62 -33.63
N GLY A 21 16.54 -7.60 -33.50
CA GLY A 21 17.47 -7.48 -34.61
C GLY A 21 18.76 -8.20 -34.28
N SER A 22 19.32 -8.91 -35.25
CA SER A 22 20.59 -9.62 -35.11
C SER A 22 21.38 -9.53 -36.42
N GLY A 23 22.70 -9.33 -36.32
CA GLY A 23 23.63 -9.50 -37.44
C GLY A 23 24.18 -10.92 -37.49
N ALA A 24 24.55 -11.41 -38.67
CA ALA A 24 25.05 -12.77 -38.87
C ALA A 24 26.46 -13.04 -38.26
N ALA A 25 27.13 -12.02 -37.74
CA ALA A 25 28.51 -12.10 -37.21
C ALA A 25 28.75 -11.16 -36.02
N GLU A 26 27.72 -10.90 -35.20
CA GLU A 26 27.87 -10.06 -34.01
C GLU A 26 28.23 -10.89 -32.77
N GLU A 27 29.11 -10.33 -31.94
CA GLU A 27 29.37 -10.85 -30.60
C GLU A 27 28.15 -10.62 -29.70
N ALA A 28 27.90 -11.53 -28.75
CA ALA A 28 26.67 -11.57 -27.94
C ALA A 28 26.51 -10.42 -26.92
N TYR A 29 27.39 -9.41 -26.95
CA TYR A 29 27.34 -8.24 -26.09
C TYR A 29 27.45 -6.96 -26.92
N GLY A 30 26.82 -5.87 -26.47
CA GLY A 30 26.89 -4.59 -27.18
C GLY A 30 26.27 -4.58 -28.57
N LEU A 31 25.25 -5.43 -28.80
CA LEU A 31 24.55 -5.59 -30.08
C LEU A 31 24.19 -4.22 -30.69
N ARG A 32 24.49 -4.03 -31.99
CA ARG A 32 24.22 -2.77 -32.68
C ARG A 32 22.75 -2.38 -32.60
N PHE A 33 21.86 -3.34 -32.81
CA PHE A 33 20.42 -3.14 -32.65
C PHE A 33 20.05 -2.55 -31.28
N SER A 34 20.53 -3.15 -30.18
CA SER A 34 20.24 -2.66 -28.83
C SER A 34 20.80 -1.26 -28.59
N ARG A 35 22.01 -0.96 -29.07
CA ARG A 35 22.61 0.38 -28.95
C ARG A 35 21.83 1.44 -29.72
N THR A 36 21.47 1.15 -30.97
CA THR A 36 20.69 2.06 -31.81
C THR A 36 19.27 2.24 -31.27
N LEU A 37 18.63 1.17 -30.79
CA LEU A 37 17.33 1.26 -30.13
C LEU A 37 17.39 2.15 -28.90
N VAL A 38 18.37 1.96 -28.01
CA VAL A 38 18.56 2.82 -26.84
C VAL A 38 18.80 4.27 -27.23
N LYS A 39 19.60 4.52 -28.27
CA LYS A 39 19.83 5.87 -28.82
C LYS A 39 18.52 6.51 -29.25
N VAL A 40 17.74 5.84 -30.11
CA VAL A 40 16.44 6.32 -30.59
C VAL A 40 15.45 6.58 -29.46
N LEU A 41 15.40 5.70 -28.45
CA LEU A 41 14.52 5.87 -27.29
C LEU A 41 14.94 7.04 -26.39
N ARG A 42 16.24 7.28 -26.24
CA ARG A 42 16.77 8.42 -25.45
C ARG A 42 16.62 9.75 -26.17
N GLU A 43 16.84 9.77 -27.48
CA GLU A 43 16.75 10.99 -28.29
C GLU A 43 15.30 11.34 -28.64
N GLY A 44 14.40 10.36 -28.67
CA GLY A 44 13.00 10.53 -29.04
C GLY A 44 12.79 10.84 -30.53
N LEU A 45 11.52 10.90 -30.97
CA LEU A 45 11.14 11.15 -32.36
C LEU A 45 10.40 12.48 -32.51
N PRO A 46 10.81 13.37 -33.42
CA PRO A 46 10.24 14.72 -33.53
C PRO A 46 8.77 14.76 -33.99
N SER A 47 8.29 13.75 -34.72
CA SER A 47 6.91 13.67 -35.22
C SER A 47 6.01 12.70 -34.44
N ALA A 48 6.52 12.06 -33.39
CA ALA A 48 5.73 11.16 -32.54
C ALA A 48 5.06 11.94 -31.39
N GLY A 49 3.87 11.50 -30.98
CA GLY A 49 3.17 12.04 -29.80
C GLY A 49 3.87 11.73 -28.48
N GLY A 50 3.16 11.80 -27.35
CA GLY A 50 3.73 11.57 -26.01
C GLY A 50 4.30 10.16 -25.79
N THR A 51 3.90 9.20 -26.62
CA THR A 51 4.36 7.81 -26.60
C THR A 51 4.91 7.39 -27.95
N LEU A 52 5.95 6.56 -27.94
CA LEU A 52 6.60 6.00 -29.14
C LEU A 52 5.94 4.66 -29.50
N ALA A 53 5.27 4.62 -30.65
CA ALA A 53 4.71 3.39 -31.22
C ALA A 53 5.82 2.47 -31.77
N PRO A 54 5.67 1.13 -31.72
CA PRO A 54 6.72 0.22 -32.16
C PRO A 54 7.14 0.40 -33.62
N GLU A 55 6.18 0.65 -34.52
CA GLU A 55 6.45 0.96 -35.93
C GLU A 55 7.39 2.17 -36.08
N ALA A 56 7.06 3.28 -35.41
CA ALA A 56 7.81 4.53 -35.50
C ALA A 56 9.25 4.36 -34.97
N VAL A 57 9.42 3.56 -33.91
CA VAL A 57 10.75 3.24 -33.36
C VAL A 57 11.56 2.38 -34.32
N VAL A 58 10.96 1.36 -34.96
CA VAL A 58 11.65 0.52 -35.95
C VAL A 58 12.12 1.35 -37.15
N GLU A 59 11.26 2.21 -37.68
CA GLU A 59 11.62 3.09 -38.79
C GLU A 59 12.74 4.06 -38.43
N ALA A 60 12.72 4.61 -37.21
CA ALA A 60 13.79 5.46 -36.74
C ALA A 60 15.11 4.70 -36.51
N VAL A 61 15.05 3.46 -35.99
CA VAL A 61 16.24 2.61 -35.84
C VAL A 61 16.83 2.26 -37.21
N ARG A 62 15.98 1.98 -38.21
CA ARG A 62 16.42 1.77 -39.61
C ARG A 62 17.04 3.04 -40.20
N GLY A 63 16.42 4.19 -39.96
CA GLY A 63 16.85 5.49 -40.47
C GLY A 63 18.14 6.04 -39.83
N ASP A 64 18.46 5.63 -38.58
CA ASP A 64 19.69 6.06 -37.87
C ASP A 64 20.97 5.51 -38.52
N GLY A 65 20.88 4.43 -39.30
CA GLY A 65 22.02 3.81 -40.00
C GLY A 65 22.91 2.92 -39.11
N GLY A 66 22.70 2.89 -37.79
CA GLY A 66 23.46 2.02 -36.87
C GLY A 66 23.20 0.52 -37.05
N THR A 67 22.12 0.13 -37.74
CA THR A 67 21.71 -1.26 -37.97
C THR A 67 21.79 -1.69 -39.45
N VAL A 68 22.61 -1.02 -40.26
CA VAL A 68 22.79 -1.38 -41.69
C VAL A 68 23.22 -2.84 -41.83
N GLY A 69 22.52 -3.58 -42.70
CA GLY A 69 22.76 -5.02 -42.94
C GLY A 69 22.13 -5.96 -41.91
N GLN A 70 21.33 -5.46 -40.96
CA GLN A 70 20.57 -6.28 -40.01
C GLN A 70 19.10 -6.39 -40.43
N THR A 71 18.52 -7.59 -40.28
CA THR A 71 17.07 -7.76 -40.39
C THR A 71 16.44 -7.47 -39.04
N ILE A 72 15.61 -6.41 -38.99
CA ILE A 72 14.83 -6.07 -37.79
C ILE A 72 13.44 -6.68 -37.95
N LEU A 73 13.10 -7.57 -37.03
CA LEU A 73 11.79 -8.20 -36.95
C LEU A 73 10.95 -7.46 -35.90
N ARG A 74 9.75 -7.07 -36.33
CA ARG A 74 8.67 -6.54 -35.50
C ARG A 74 7.54 -7.53 -35.49
N ALA A 75 7.10 -7.95 -34.32
CA ALA A 75 5.90 -8.75 -34.14
C ALA A 75 5.01 -8.09 -33.11
N GLU A 76 3.75 -7.85 -33.47
CA GLU A 76 2.74 -7.28 -32.59
C GLU A 76 1.58 -8.27 -32.47
N PHE A 77 1.07 -8.41 -31.25
CA PHE A 77 -0.11 -9.16 -30.93
C PHE A 77 -0.97 -8.30 -30.01
N ASP A 78 -2.15 -7.90 -30.46
CA ASP A 78 -3.10 -7.15 -29.64
C ASP A 78 -4.41 -7.94 -29.53
N GLY A 79 -4.53 -8.73 -28.46
CA GLY A 79 -5.72 -9.51 -28.19
C GLY A 79 -6.77 -8.79 -27.32
N SER A 80 -6.49 -7.56 -26.90
CA SER A 80 -7.36 -6.85 -25.96
C SER A 80 -8.52 -6.14 -26.65
N ARG A 81 -9.75 -6.48 -26.27
CA ARG A 81 -10.98 -5.86 -26.83
C ARG A 81 -11.32 -4.50 -26.23
N PHE A 82 -10.73 -4.15 -25.08
CA PHE A 82 -11.14 -2.98 -24.29
C PHE A 82 -9.96 -2.09 -23.84
N ALA A 83 -8.76 -2.29 -24.38
CA ALA A 83 -7.61 -1.49 -23.98
C ALA A 83 -7.76 -0.01 -24.43
N PRO A 84 -7.46 0.97 -23.55
CA PRO A 84 -7.74 2.39 -23.81
C PRO A 84 -6.74 3.09 -24.76
N GLY A 85 -6.12 2.37 -25.71
CA GLY A 85 -5.22 2.97 -26.70
C GLY A 85 -4.24 1.99 -27.36
N PRO A 86 -3.49 2.42 -28.38
CA PRO A 86 -2.57 1.58 -29.14
C PRO A 86 -1.36 1.11 -28.30
N LEU A 87 -0.70 0.03 -28.73
CA LEU A 87 0.55 -0.45 -28.14
C LEU A 87 1.67 0.60 -28.32
N TRP A 88 2.47 0.80 -27.28
CA TRP A 88 3.61 1.73 -27.29
C TRP A 88 4.80 1.13 -26.52
N LEU A 89 6.02 1.52 -26.90
CA LEU A 89 7.27 0.97 -26.36
C LEU A 89 7.86 1.81 -25.22
N ALA A 90 7.84 3.14 -25.37
CA ALA A 90 8.39 4.07 -24.41
C ALA A 90 7.70 5.44 -24.51
N ARG A 91 7.90 6.31 -23.51
CA ARG A 91 7.55 7.72 -23.63
C ARG A 91 8.53 8.41 -24.58
N ASN A 92 8.04 9.35 -25.38
CA ASN A 92 8.87 10.06 -26.34
C ASN A 92 9.70 11.14 -25.63
N ALA A 93 11.02 10.97 -25.56
CA ALA A 93 11.93 11.95 -24.92
C ALA A 93 11.94 13.32 -25.61
N ARG A 94 11.62 13.38 -26.91
CA ARG A 94 11.50 14.62 -27.70
C ARG A 94 10.13 15.27 -27.58
N HIS A 95 9.13 14.52 -27.13
CA HIS A 95 7.91 15.15 -26.69
C HIS A 95 8.24 15.74 -25.32
N PRO A 96 8.27 17.07 -25.16
CA PRO A 96 8.37 17.63 -23.83
C PRO A 96 7.22 17.02 -23.03
N ALA A 97 7.52 16.23 -22.00
CA ALA A 97 6.61 16.13 -20.88
C ALA A 97 6.41 17.59 -20.49
N ALA A 98 5.22 18.14 -20.76
CA ALA A 98 4.97 19.58 -20.82
C ALA A 98 5.87 20.33 -19.84
N ALA A 99 6.92 20.97 -20.36
CA ALA A 99 7.77 21.79 -19.53
C ALA A 99 6.86 22.87 -18.94
N GLY A 100 6.61 22.82 -17.63
CA GLY A 100 5.88 23.87 -16.91
C GLY A 100 4.38 23.93 -17.15
N SER A 101 3.65 22.80 -17.19
CA SER A 101 2.22 22.87 -16.86
C SER A 101 2.09 23.16 -15.36
N LEU A 102 1.43 24.26 -15.00
CA LEU A 102 1.13 24.57 -13.60
C LEU A 102 0.27 23.45 -12.98
N LEU A 103 -0.62 22.88 -13.80
CA LEU A 103 -1.57 21.85 -13.39
C LEU A 103 -1.14 20.45 -13.85
N GLY A 104 -1.38 19.47 -13.01
CA GLY A 104 -1.31 18.05 -13.31
C GLY A 104 -2.61 17.55 -13.96
N PRO A 105 -2.69 16.25 -14.27
CA PRO A 105 -3.83 15.67 -14.96
C PRO A 105 -5.15 15.85 -14.20
N VAL A 106 -5.12 15.72 -12.87
CA VAL A 106 -6.32 15.84 -12.03
C VAL A 106 -6.80 17.28 -11.99
N GLY A 107 -5.90 18.24 -11.77
CA GLY A 107 -6.22 19.65 -11.74
C GLY A 107 -6.74 20.15 -13.07
N ALA A 108 -6.09 19.78 -14.18
CA ALA A 108 -6.55 20.14 -15.53
C ALA A 108 -7.94 19.56 -15.85
N GLN A 109 -8.19 18.29 -15.49
CA GLN A 109 -9.48 17.63 -15.75
C GLN A 109 -10.61 18.29 -14.94
N GLU A 110 -10.40 18.54 -13.66
CA GLU A 110 -11.42 19.14 -12.79
C GLU A 110 -11.67 20.61 -13.12
N LEU A 111 -10.62 21.38 -13.44
CA LEU A 111 -10.78 22.74 -13.94
C LEU A 111 -11.63 22.76 -15.21
N ALA A 112 -11.31 21.88 -16.18
CA ALA A 112 -12.06 21.83 -17.43
C ALA A 112 -13.52 21.42 -17.21
N ARG A 113 -13.77 20.45 -16.33
CA ARG A 113 -15.12 20.03 -15.97
C ARG A 113 -15.91 21.17 -15.31
N ALA A 114 -15.28 21.92 -14.42
CA ALA A 114 -15.94 22.98 -13.68
C ALA A 114 -16.21 24.22 -14.54
N VAL A 115 -15.25 24.63 -15.36
CA VAL A 115 -15.42 25.76 -16.28
C VAL A 115 -16.48 25.48 -17.34
N ARG A 116 -16.48 24.28 -17.96
CA ARG A 116 -17.52 23.90 -18.94
C ARG A 116 -18.94 23.89 -18.37
N ALA A 117 -19.10 23.67 -17.07
CA ALA A 117 -20.41 23.71 -16.42
C ALA A 117 -20.97 25.15 -16.29
N VAL A 118 -20.13 26.16 -16.51
CA VAL A 118 -20.48 27.59 -16.48
C VAL A 118 -20.49 28.16 -17.90
N ASP A 119 -19.32 28.12 -18.55
CA ASP A 119 -19.10 28.61 -19.91
C ASP A 119 -17.77 28.04 -20.45
N GLU A 120 -17.85 27.25 -21.53
CA GLU A 120 -16.67 26.63 -22.14
C GLU A 120 -15.69 27.66 -22.75
N SER A 121 -16.16 28.85 -23.12
CA SER A 121 -15.31 29.91 -23.70
C SER A 121 -14.28 30.46 -22.71
N LEU A 122 -14.51 30.28 -21.41
CA LEU A 122 -13.59 30.65 -20.34
C LEU A 122 -12.43 29.66 -20.18
N LEU A 123 -12.46 28.52 -20.89
CA LEU A 123 -11.41 27.52 -20.82
C LEU A 123 -10.19 27.94 -21.64
N PRO A 124 -9.01 28.15 -21.02
CA PRO A 124 -7.79 28.44 -21.77
C PRO A 124 -7.28 27.17 -22.49
N ALA A 125 -6.60 27.37 -23.62
CA ALA A 125 -6.01 26.27 -24.39
C ALA A 125 -4.94 25.48 -23.58
N SER A 126 -4.25 26.16 -22.66
CA SER A 126 -3.39 25.53 -21.64
C SER A 126 -3.24 26.45 -20.43
N VAL A 127 -3.04 25.85 -19.25
CA VAL A 127 -2.77 26.58 -17.99
C VAL A 127 -1.33 26.29 -17.57
N THR A 128 -0.43 27.24 -17.85
CA THR A 128 1.01 27.09 -17.61
C THR A 128 1.51 27.98 -16.47
N SER A 129 0.70 28.95 -16.03
CA SER A 129 1.12 29.93 -15.02
C SER A 129 0.00 30.36 -14.08
N ALA A 130 0.36 30.89 -12.90
CA ALA A 130 -0.61 31.40 -11.92
C ALA A 130 -1.50 32.54 -12.48
N PRO A 131 -0.98 33.46 -13.32
CA PRO A 131 -1.82 34.41 -14.04
C PRO A 131 -2.93 33.78 -14.90
N ASP A 132 -2.73 32.58 -15.45
CA ASP A 132 -3.76 31.91 -16.24
C ASP A 132 -4.92 31.44 -15.36
N VAL A 133 -4.60 30.93 -14.15
CA VAL A 133 -5.61 30.57 -13.14
C VAL A 133 -6.37 31.81 -12.67
N ALA A 134 -5.68 32.96 -12.50
CA ALA A 134 -6.31 34.22 -12.13
C ALA A 134 -7.30 34.72 -13.21
N LYS A 135 -6.94 34.64 -14.50
CA LYS A 135 -7.85 34.98 -15.60
C LYS A 135 -9.12 34.12 -15.60
N VAL A 136 -8.98 32.82 -15.34
CA VAL A 136 -10.14 31.93 -15.21
C VAL A 136 -11.00 32.33 -14.01
N ARG A 137 -10.39 32.66 -12.86
CA ARG A 137 -11.11 33.17 -11.68
C ARG A 137 -11.91 34.43 -12.03
N ASP A 138 -11.30 35.41 -12.69
CA ASP A 138 -11.94 36.68 -13.03
C ASP A 138 -13.12 36.47 -14.00
N GLY A 139 -12.93 35.61 -15.00
CA GLY A 139 -14.00 35.23 -15.94
C GLY A 139 -15.19 34.55 -15.24
N LEU A 140 -14.91 33.60 -14.34
CA LEU A 140 -15.94 32.95 -13.52
C LEU A 140 -16.62 33.94 -12.56
N ALA A 141 -15.87 34.88 -11.99
CA ALA A 141 -16.41 35.90 -11.08
C ALA A 141 -17.36 36.86 -11.81
N ALA A 142 -17.09 37.19 -13.08
CA ALA A 142 -17.95 38.02 -13.92
C ALA A 142 -19.21 37.29 -14.43
N ALA A 143 -19.21 35.95 -14.46
CA ALA A 143 -20.37 35.17 -14.86
C ALA A 143 -21.55 35.31 -13.86
N PRO A 144 -22.81 35.15 -14.31
CA PRO A 144 -23.97 35.17 -13.42
C PRO A 144 -23.88 34.15 -12.29
N TRP A 145 -24.45 34.49 -11.13
CA TRP A 145 -24.46 33.57 -9.99
C TRP A 145 -25.18 32.26 -10.34
N SER A 146 -24.53 31.13 -10.05
CA SER A 146 -25.10 29.80 -10.13
C SER A 146 -24.34 28.83 -9.20
N PRO A 147 -24.93 27.69 -8.79
CA PRO A 147 -24.21 26.65 -8.07
C PRO A 147 -22.99 26.12 -8.83
N ALA A 148 -23.08 26.02 -10.16
CA ALA A 148 -21.96 25.61 -11.02
C ALA A 148 -20.81 26.63 -10.99
N ARG A 149 -21.12 27.93 -11.00
CA ARG A 149 -20.13 29.00 -10.82
C ARG A 149 -19.44 28.91 -9.47
N GLN A 150 -20.19 28.71 -8.38
CA GLN A 150 -19.59 28.59 -7.06
C GLN A 150 -18.66 27.37 -6.98
N TRP A 151 -19.10 26.22 -7.50
CA TRP A 151 -18.25 25.04 -7.58
C TRP A 151 -16.98 25.27 -8.41
N ALA A 152 -17.06 25.98 -9.54
CA ALA A 152 -15.91 26.31 -10.36
C ALA A 152 -14.92 27.24 -9.65
N LEU A 153 -15.41 28.24 -8.90
CA LEU A 153 -14.58 29.08 -8.04
C LEU A 153 -13.90 28.26 -6.94
N ASP A 154 -14.62 27.33 -6.29
CA ASP A 154 -14.05 26.45 -5.27
C ASP A 154 -12.94 25.54 -5.85
N VAL A 155 -13.08 25.09 -7.11
CA VAL A 155 -12.03 24.33 -7.81
C VAL A 155 -10.81 25.21 -8.07
N VAL A 156 -11.00 26.45 -8.53
CA VAL A 156 -9.90 27.39 -8.77
C VAL A 156 -9.16 27.73 -7.46
N ASP A 157 -9.88 27.94 -6.37
CA ASP A 157 -9.29 28.19 -5.05
C ASP A 157 -8.52 26.97 -4.52
N ALA A 158 -9.01 25.76 -4.79
CA ALA A 158 -8.28 24.54 -4.50
C ALA A 158 -6.98 24.45 -5.33
N LEU A 159 -6.99 24.84 -6.60
CA LEU A 159 -5.77 24.85 -7.43
C LEU A 159 -4.75 25.90 -6.97
N ASP A 160 -5.20 27.09 -6.54
CA ASP A 160 -4.31 28.10 -5.94
C ASP A 160 -3.68 27.56 -4.64
N THR A 161 -4.48 26.91 -3.79
CA THR A 161 -4.01 26.21 -2.59
C THR A 161 -2.98 25.13 -2.94
N GLY A 162 -3.23 24.38 -4.01
CA GLY A 162 -2.32 23.38 -4.54
C GLY A 162 -0.98 24.00 -4.93
N ALA A 163 -0.98 25.05 -5.75
CA ALA A 163 0.23 25.74 -6.18
C ALA A 163 1.06 26.30 -5.02
N ARG A 164 0.41 26.91 -4.01
CA ARG A 164 1.08 27.37 -2.78
C ARG A 164 1.74 26.23 -2.01
N THR A 165 1.06 25.09 -1.93
CA THR A 165 1.58 23.91 -1.23
C THR A 165 2.74 23.29 -1.98
N VAL A 166 2.67 23.23 -3.32
CA VAL A 166 3.80 22.84 -4.17
C VAL A 166 5.00 23.76 -3.94
N GLY A 167 4.77 25.07 -3.80
CA GLY A 167 5.80 26.04 -3.42
C GLY A 167 6.47 25.72 -2.09
N LEU A 168 5.68 25.53 -1.01
CA LEU A 168 6.19 25.13 0.31
C LEU A 168 7.05 23.87 0.23
N LEU A 169 6.55 22.83 -0.43
CA LEU A 169 7.24 21.54 -0.50
C LEU A 169 8.47 21.59 -1.42
N GLY A 170 8.52 22.52 -2.37
CA GLY A 170 9.71 22.80 -3.19
C GLY A 170 10.84 23.48 -2.40
N SER A 171 10.50 24.25 -1.37
CA SER A 171 11.44 24.88 -0.43
C SER A 171 11.35 24.24 0.97
N TRP A 172 11.20 22.93 1.03
CA TRP A 172 10.91 22.22 2.27
C TRP A 172 12.03 22.39 3.32
N PRO A 173 11.70 22.76 4.59
CA PRO A 173 12.71 23.03 5.62
C PRO A 173 13.26 21.76 6.31
N GLY A 174 12.66 20.58 6.08
CA GLY A 174 13.07 19.32 6.69
C GLY A 174 14.10 18.54 5.87
N THR A 175 14.27 17.26 6.20
CA THR A 175 15.03 16.32 5.35
C THR A 175 14.50 16.33 3.91
N PRO A 176 15.37 16.24 2.88
CA PRO A 176 14.94 16.27 1.48
C PRO A 176 13.85 15.24 1.16
N LEU A 177 12.79 15.70 0.49
CA LEU A 177 11.66 14.87 0.10
C LEU A 177 12.07 13.85 -0.96
N THR A 178 11.78 12.58 -0.72
CA THR A 178 11.98 11.49 -1.68
C THR A 178 10.65 11.03 -2.26
N SER A 179 10.68 10.45 -3.46
CA SER A 179 9.46 9.87 -4.07
C SER A 179 8.83 8.78 -3.19
N SER A 180 9.64 8.05 -2.41
CA SER A 180 9.14 7.04 -1.47
C SER A 180 8.35 7.65 -0.33
N VAL A 181 8.91 8.67 0.34
CA VAL A 181 8.24 9.39 1.43
C VAL A 181 6.96 10.06 0.95
N LEU A 182 6.99 10.70 -0.22
CA LEU A 182 5.80 11.31 -0.83
C LEU A 182 4.68 10.30 -1.07
N ARG A 183 4.98 9.12 -1.64
CA ARG A 183 3.98 8.08 -1.89
C ARG A 183 3.40 7.51 -0.61
N ARG A 184 4.26 7.22 0.38
CA ARG A 184 3.85 6.67 1.67
C ARG A 184 2.91 7.62 2.40
N THR A 185 3.32 8.88 2.56
CA THR A 185 2.53 9.91 3.25
C THR A 185 1.25 10.28 2.48
N PHE A 186 1.31 10.37 1.14
CA PHE A 186 0.13 10.57 0.30
C PHE A 186 -0.93 9.49 0.56
N THR A 187 -0.50 8.23 0.55
CA THR A 187 -1.39 7.09 0.77
C THR A 187 -1.96 7.14 2.19
N ALA A 188 -1.13 7.39 3.20
CA ALA A 188 -1.56 7.49 4.60
C ALA A 188 -2.50 8.67 4.91
N ALA A 189 -2.42 9.75 4.13
CA ALA A 189 -3.29 10.91 4.26
C ALA A 189 -4.65 10.75 3.56
N CYS A 190 -4.77 9.77 2.65
CA CYS A 190 -6.03 9.53 1.97
C CYS A 190 -7.01 8.86 2.96
N PRO A 191 -8.20 9.45 3.19
CA PRO A 191 -9.15 8.88 4.13
C PRO A 191 -9.80 7.61 3.59
N GLY A 192 -9.75 7.37 2.28
CA GLY A 192 -10.45 6.30 1.56
C GLY A 192 -9.58 5.61 0.51
N PRO A 193 -10.20 4.75 -0.32
CA PRO A 193 -9.48 3.99 -1.34
C PRO A 193 -8.80 4.93 -2.34
N VAL A 194 -7.57 4.60 -2.72
CA VAL A 194 -6.84 5.32 -3.78
C VAL A 194 -7.01 4.55 -5.09
N GLU A 195 -7.97 4.95 -5.92
CA GLU A 195 -8.27 4.25 -7.18
C GLU A 195 -7.14 4.32 -8.21
N SER A 196 -6.39 5.42 -8.22
CA SER A 196 -5.30 5.64 -9.17
C SER A 196 -4.24 6.55 -8.54
N PRO A 197 -3.25 5.99 -7.83
CA PRO A 197 -2.18 6.79 -7.26
C PRO A 197 -1.38 7.47 -8.37
N PRO A 198 -0.82 8.67 -8.13
CA PRO A 198 0.00 9.35 -9.13
C PRO A 198 1.16 8.48 -9.63
N ALA A 199 1.21 8.18 -10.93
CA ALA A 199 2.29 7.37 -11.52
C ALA A 199 3.54 8.20 -11.88
N SER A 200 3.48 9.53 -11.71
CA SER A 200 4.55 10.49 -11.98
C SER A 200 5.71 10.39 -11.00
N SER A 201 6.80 11.10 -11.27
CA SER A 201 8.04 11.09 -10.48
C SER A 201 8.57 12.50 -10.26
N GLY A 202 9.40 12.70 -9.23
CA GLY A 202 10.03 14.01 -8.96
C GLY A 202 8.99 15.10 -8.65
N THR A 203 9.17 16.30 -9.19
CA THR A 203 8.27 17.44 -8.96
C THR A 203 6.85 17.19 -9.49
N ASP A 204 6.69 16.41 -10.56
CA ASP A 204 5.36 16.05 -11.08
C ASP A 204 4.58 15.19 -10.09
N LEU A 205 5.25 14.27 -9.38
CA LEU A 205 4.61 13.45 -8.34
C LEU A 205 4.02 14.31 -7.22
N LEU A 206 4.75 15.35 -6.82
CA LEU A 206 4.36 16.26 -5.77
C LEU A 206 3.13 17.08 -6.18
N ARG A 207 3.12 17.64 -7.40
CA ARG A 207 1.95 18.34 -7.95
C ARG A 207 0.74 17.41 -8.03
N ASP A 208 0.90 16.24 -8.63
CA ASP A 208 -0.20 15.32 -8.87
C ASP A 208 -0.79 14.77 -7.56
N ALA A 209 0.04 14.54 -6.53
CA ALA A 209 -0.41 14.14 -5.19
C ALA A 209 -1.22 15.25 -4.49
N VAL A 210 -0.73 16.50 -4.53
CA VAL A 210 -1.42 17.65 -3.93
C VAL A 210 -2.78 17.89 -4.60
N GLU A 211 -2.84 17.83 -5.94
CA GLU A 211 -4.11 17.97 -6.67
C GLU A 211 -5.10 16.87 -6.32
N TYR A 212 -4.64 15.62 -6.22
CA TYR A 212 -5.49 14.51 -5.82
C TYR A 212 -6.07 14.71 -4.42
N LEU A 213 -5.23 15.13 -3.45
CA LEU A 213 -5.66 15.37 -2.06
C LEU A 213 -6.71 16.48 -1.93
N LEU A 214 -6.67 17.49 -2.81
CA LEU A 214 -7.59 18.62 -2.79
C LEU A 214 -8.89 18.39 -3.60
N LEU A 215 -8.83 17.55 -4.64
CA LEU A 215 -9.91 17.42 -5.62
C LEU A 215 -10.60 16.05 -5.62
N ARG A 216 -9.93 15.00 -5.15
CA ARG A 216 -10.44 13.61 -5.16
C ARG A 216 -10.56 12.98 -3.78
N ALA A 217 -9.64 13.27 -2.86
CA ALA A 217 -9.64 12.70 -1.52
C ALA A 217 -10.68 13.27 -0.51
N PRO A 218 -11.18 14.51 -0.63
CA PRO A 218 -12.09 15.06 0.38
C PRO A 218 -13.42 14.30 0.50
N LEU A 219 -13.87 14.10 1.75
CA LEU A 219 -15.17 13.48 2.04
C LEU A 219 -16.28 14.53 2.16
N ALA A 220 -17.49 14.15 1.74
CA ALA A 220 -18.67 15.00 1.90
C ALA A 220 -18.88 15.40 3.37
N GLY A 221 -19.17 16.68 3.60
CA GLY A 221 -19.36 17.24 4.95
C GLY A 221 -18.07 17.55 5.73
N ARG A 222 -16.88 17.32 5.15
CA ARG A 222 -15.60 17.74 5.74
C ARG A 222 -14.99 18.90 4.96
N ARG A 223 -14.06 19.65 5.61
CA ARG A 223 -13.29 20.68 4.91
C ARG A 223 -12.43 20.04 3.81
N ARG A 224 -12.45 20.65 2.63
CA ARG A 224 -11.70 20.18 1.45
C ARG A 224 -10.19 20.05 1.69
N VAL A 225 -9.62 20.93 2.51
CA VAL A 225 -8.17 20.97 2.79
C VAL A 225 -7.70 19.89 3.76
N ALA A 226 -8.60 19.19 4.47
CA ALA A 226 -8.21 18.29 5.55
C ALA A 226 -7.22 17.18 5.10
N PRO A 227 -7.43 16.44 3.98
CA PRO A 227 -6.47 15.43 3.54
C PRO A 227 -5.10 16.03 3.17
N LEU A 228 -5.07 17.24 2.63
CA LEU A 228 -3.83 17.94 2.31
C LEU A 228 -3.06 18.32 3.58
N VAL A 229 -3.77 18.77 4.61
CA VAL A 229 -3.18 19.13 5.89
C VAL A 229 -2.65 17.89 6.61
N ASP A 230 -3.41 16.79 6.62
CA ASP A 230 -2.94 15.50 7.16
C ASP A 230 -1.68 15.02 6.42
N PHE A 231 -1.62 15.18 5.09
CA PHE A 231 -0.44 14.88 4.27
C PHE A 231 0.78 15.70 4.66
N VAL A 232 0.64 17.02 4.78
CA VAL A 232 1.75 17.90 5.17
C VAL A 232 2.21 17.63 6.60
N ALA A 233 1.30 17.35 7.54
CA ALA A 233 1.65 16.97 8.92
C ALA A 233 2.40 15.64 8.98
N LEU A 234 2.00 14.64 8.18
CA LEU A 234 2.72 13.37 8.04
C LEU A 234 4.12 13.56 7.45
N LEU A 235 4.25 14.38 6.39
CA LEU A 235 5.56 14.74 5.83
C LEU A 235 6.45 15.45 6.85
N ALA A 236 5.88 16.38 7.62
CA ALA A 236 6.58 17.09 8.66
C ALA A 236 7.14 16.12 9.71
N HIS A 237 6.33 15.19 10.18
CA HIS A 237 6.77 14.17 11.11
C HIS A 237 7.91 13.30 10.57
N GLU A 238 7.74 12.77 9.36
CA GLU A 238 8.69 11.86 8.71
C GLU A 238 10.03 12.52 8.35
N THR A 239 10.07 13.85 8.28
CA THR A 239 11.26 14.62 7.89
C THR A 239 11.80 15.52 9.01
N GLY A 240 11.28 15.36 10.23
CA GLY A 240 11.76 16.05 11.43
C GLY A 240 11.37 17.53 11.52
N VAL A 241 10.29 17.95 10.86
CA VAL A 241 9.75 19.32 10.93
C VAL A 241 8.67 19.39 12.00
N GLY A 242 8.84 20.33 12.94
CA GLY A 242 7.87 20.56 14.01
C GLY A 242 6.67 21.43 13.61
N PRO A 243 5.56 21.38 14.34
CA PRO A 243 4.37 22.22 14.08
C PRO A 243 4.64 23.72 14.22
N GLN A 244 5.69 24.10 14.95
CA GLN A 244 6.06 25.50 15.20
C GLN A 244 6.96 26.11 14.12
N THR A 245 7.35 25.34 13.10
CA THR A 245 8.20 25.82 12.01
C THR A 245 7.53 27.00 11.26
N PRO A 246 8.19 28.17 11.14
CA PRO A 246 7.59 29.38 10.58
C PRO A 246 7.02 29.23 9.17
N GLU A 247 7.72 28.52 8.28
CA GLU A 247 7.31 28.28 6.90
C GLU A 247 6.01 27.47 6.84
N LEU A 248 5.91 26.46 7.70
CA LEU A 248 4.74 25.60 7.80
C LEU A 248 3.53 26.36 8.39
N ARG A 249 3.74 27.15 9.44
CA ARG A 249 2.70 28.01 10.02
C ARG A 249 2.25 29.10 9.06
N GLY A 250 3.20 29.71 8.33
CA GLY A 250 2.94 30.73 7.32
C GLY A 250 2.10 30.18 6.17
N TRP A 251 2.44 28.99 5.68
CA TRP A 251 1.62 28.27 4.70
C TRP A 251 0.21 27.99 5.23
N ALA A 252 0.08 27.40 6.43
CA ALA A 252 -1.22 27.04 7.00
C ALA A 252 -2.10 28.27 7.24
N ALA A 253 -1.52 29.39 7.69
CA ALA A 253 -2.21 30.66 7.80
C ALA A 253 -2.64 31.19 6.42
N GLY A 254 -1.75 31.10 5.42
CA GLY A 254 -2.00 31.55 4.05
C GLY A 254 -3.12 30.79 3.31
N ILE A 255 -3.48 29.59 3.77
CA ILE A 255 -4.60 28.79 3.24
C ILE A 255 -5.78 28.67 4.23
N GLY A 256 -5.73 29.36 5.38
CA GLY A 256 -6.79 29.33 6.39
C GLY A 256 -6.99 27.96 7.07
N ALA A 257 -5.90 27.22 7.27
CA ALA A 257 -5.88 25.84 7.80
C ALA A 257 -5.00 25.67 9.06
N LEU A 258 -4.73 26.75 9.80
CA LEU A 258 -3.86 26.70 10.98
C LEU A 258 -4.41 25.78 12.08
N ILE A 259 -5.73 25.81 12.31
CA ILE A 259 -6.39 24.92 13.29
C ILE A 259 -6.32 23.48 12.79
N ASP A 260 -6.67 23.24 11.52
CA ASP A 260 -6.61 21.89 10.94
C ASP A 260 -5.19 21.29 11.03
N LEU A 261 -4.15 22.12 10.88
CA LEU A 261 -2.76 21.69 11.00
C LEU A 261 -2.43 21.27 12.44
N ASN A 262 -2.79 22.07 13.43
CA ASN A 262 -2.59 21.73 14.83
C ASN A 262 -3.34 20.44 15.17
N ASP A 263 -4.61 20.33 14.78
CA ASP A 263 -5.42 19.14 15.01
C ASP A 263 -4.82 17.91 14.30
N ALA A 264 -4.19 18.07 13.14
CA ALA A 264 -3.52 16.98 12.44
C ALA A 264 -2.26 16.49 13.18
N PHE A 265 -1.48 17.40 13.76
CA PHE A 265 -0.36 17.03 14.64
C PHE A 265 -0.83 16.37 15.94
N ASP A 266 -1.89 16.89 16.56
CA ASP A 266 -2.46 16.30 17.77
C ASP A 266 -2.98 14.88 17.48
N ARG A 267 -3.72 14.68 16.38
CA ARG A 267 -4.14 13.34 15.93
C ARG A 267 -2.96 12.41 15.62
N LEU A 268 -1.83 12.93 15.17
CA LEU A 268 -0.64 12.12 14.90
C LEU A 268 0.06 11.72 16.21
N ALA A 269 0.16 12.65 17.16
CA ALA A 269 0.70 12.40 18.48
C ALA A 269 -0.15 11.38 19.25
N ASP A 270 -1.48 11.53 19.22
CA ASP A 270 -2.42 10.59 19.84
C ASP A 270 -2.30 9.21 19.21
N ARG A 271 -2.29 9.10 17.87
CA ARG A 271 -2.09 7.81 17.19
C ARG A 271 -0.78 7.15 17.55
N ARG A 272 0.31 7.92 17.66
CA ARG A 272 1.61 7.38 18.09
C ARG A 272 1.54 6.89 19.53
N ARG A 273 0.95 7.68 20.44
CA ARG A 273 0.76 7.29 21.84
C ARG A 273 -0.06 6.01 21.96
N ASP A 274 -1.12 5.87 21.16
CA ASP A 274 -1.98 4.68 21.12
C ASP A 274 -1.24 3.44 20.63
N MET A 275 -0.34 3.58 19.66
CA MET A 275 0.38 2.47 19.03
C MET A 275 1.75 2.17 19.64
N ARG A 276 2.22 3.01 20.58
CA ARG A 276 3.54 2.94 21.23
C ARG A 276 3.75 1.65 22.00
N LEU A 277 2.77 1.24 22.82
CA LEU A 277 2.84 0.01 23.61
C LEU A 277 2.28 -1.17 22.83
N ARG A 278 3.04 -2.27 22.82
CA ARG A 278 2.66 -3.52 22.17
C ARG A 278 2.82 -4.66 23.16
N LEU A 279 1.74 -5.40 23.40
CA LEU A 279 1.80 -6.66 24.14
C LEU A 279 1.97 -7.80 23.14
N VAL A 280 3.09 -8.51 23.18
CA VAL A 280 3.30 -9.76 22.44
C VAL A 280 3.04 -10.92 23.37
N VAL A 281 2.14 -11.84 23.00
CA VAL A 281 1.89 -13.11 23.70
C VAL A 281 2.22 -14.25 22.75
N SER A 282 3.16 -15.10 23.13
CA SER A 282 3.64 -16.21 22.32
C SER A 282 3.24 -17.57 22.90
N LEU A 283 2.75 -18.43 22.02
CA LEU A 283 2.44 -19.84 22.25
C LEU A 283 3.51 -20.76 21.64
N HIS A 284 4.74 -20.28 21.46
CA HIS A 284 5.83 -21.04 20.83
C HIS A 284 6.22 -22.32 21.59
N ALA A 285 5.86 -22.43 22.88
CA ALA A 285 6.05 -23.64 23.68
C ALA A 285 5.08 -24.78 23.32
N ALA A 286 4.18 -24.56 22.36
CA ALA A 286 3.28 -25.60 21.85
C ALA A 286 4.06 -26.70 21.13
N VAL A 287 3.75 -27.95 21.41
CA VAL A 287 4.37 -29.12 20.76
C VAL A 287 3.40 -29.71 19.76
N GLY A 288 3.74 -29.62 18.47
CA GLY A 288 2.91 -30.15 17.39
C GLY A 288 1.55 -29.43 17.28
N ASP A 289 0.47 -30.21 17.38
CA ASP A 289 -0.92 -29.75 17.23
C ASP A 289 -1.59 -29.38 18.56
N GLU A 290 -0.87 -29.48 19.68
CA GLU A 290 -1.40 -29.32 21.03
C GLU A 290 -1.33 -27.86 21.51
N TRP A 291 -2.16 -27.54 22.51
CA TRP A 291 -2.06 -26.26 23.21
C TRP A 291 -0.83 -26.27 24.14
N PRO A 292 -0.14 -25.14 24.32
CA PRO A 292 1.07 -25.09 25.14
C PRO A 292 0.77 -25.24 26.63
N GLU A 293 1.80 -25.63 27.40
CA GLU A 293 1.75 -25.65 28.87
C GLU A 293 2.10 -24.29 29.50
N SER A 294 2.70 -23.37 28.73
CA SER A 294 2.94 -21.99 29.17
C SER A 294 2.81 -20.98 28.03
N LEU A 295 2.52 -19.74 28.40
CA LEU A 295 2.54 -18.57 27.51
C LEU A 295 3.69 -17.67 27.94
N GLU A 296 4.43 -17.15 26.97
CA GLU A 296 5.38 -16.07 27.24
C GLU A 296 4.82 -14.74 26.74
N ALA A 297 4.93 -13.70 27.57
CA ALA A 297 4.47 -12.36 27.23
C ALA A 297 5.60 -11.34 27.33
N TRP A 298 5.64 -10.41 26.37
CA TRP A 298 6.54 -9.26 26.37
C TRP A 298 5.74 -7.98 26.22
N LEU A 299 6.10 -6.97 27.02
CA LEU A 299 5.63 -5.61 26.80
C LEU A 299 6.73 -4.83 26.09
N LEU A 300 6.44 -4.37 24.88
CA LEU A 300 7.33 -3.53 24.10
C LEU A 300 6.89 -2.06 24.18
N ASP A 301 7.86 -1.17 24.23
CA ASP A 301 7.70 0.28 24.22
C ASP A 301 8.50 0.90 23.06
N ASP A 302 7.82 1.40 22.02
CA ASP A 302 8.44 1.92 20.79
C ASP A 302 9.44 0.92 20.14
N GLY A 303 9.19 -0.38 20.30
CA GLY A 303 9.97 -1.48 19.72
C GLY A 303 10.98 -2.13 20.68
N GLU A 304 11.27 -1.49 21.82
CA GLU A 304 12.20 -2.02 22.82
C GLU A 304 11.47 -2.90 23.83
N VAL A 305 12.07 -4.04 24.21
CA VAL A 305 11.50 -4.93 25.23
C VAL A 305 11.67 -4.30 26.60
N ARG A 306 10.54 -4.02 27.26
CA ARG A 306 10.53 -3.36 28.57
C ARG A 306 10.45 -4.35 29.72
N ASP A 307 9.55 -5.32 29.60
CA ASP A 307 9.27 -6.33 30.62
C ASP A 307 8.86 -7.65 29.93
N ARG A 308 9.10 -8.77 30.62
CA ARG A 308 8.73 -10.12 30.20
C ARG A 308 8.12 -10.88 31.38
N GLU A 309 7.10 -11.70 31.11
CA GLU A 309 6.52 -12.61 32.11
C GLU A 309 6.10 -13.94 31.46
N GLU A 310 6.25 -15.03 32.19
CA GLU A 310 5.80 -16.37 31.78
C GLU A 310 4.57 -16.78 32.60
N PHE A 311 3.57 -17.35 31.93
CA PHE A 311 2.31 -17.77 32.50
C PHE A 311 2.09 -19.26 32.27
N ALA A 312 2.22 -20.07 33.31
CA ALA A 312 1.83 -21.48 33.25
C ALA A 312 0.31 -21.62 33.02
N CYS A 313 -0.06 -22.52 32.12
CA CYS A 313 -1.44 -22.77 31.72
C CYS A 313 -1.73 -24.26 31.57
N SER A 314 -3.01 -24.63 31.66
CA SER A 314 -3.43 -25.97 31.25
C SER A 314 -3.33 -26.06 29.72
N PRO A 315 -2.85 -27.19 29.15
CA PRO A 315 -2.67 -27.38 27.72
C PRO A 315 -4.02 -27.63 27.02
N ASP A 316 -4.96 -26.71 27.20
CA ASP A 316 -6.24 -26.65 26.52
C ASP A 316 -6.60 -25.20 26.19
N ARG A 317 -7.61 -25.03 25.34
CA ARG A 317 -8.08 -23.70 24.90
C ARG A 317 -8.45 -22.81 26.08
N ALA A 318 -9.15 -23.34 27.08
CA ALA A 318 -9.69 -22.55 28.19
C ALA A 318 -8.58 -22.10 29.15
N GLY A 319 -7.56 -22.93 29.35
CA GLY A 319 -6.36 -22.61 30.11
C GLY A 319 -5.57 -21.48 29.46
N VAL A 320 -5.35 -21.58 28.15
CA VAL A 320 -4.66 -20.54 27.36
C VAL A 320 -5.46 -19.24 27.32
N GLU A 321 -6.76 -19.27 27.05
CA GLU A 321 -7.61 -18.07 27.03
C GLU A 321 -7.64 -17.36 28.41
N ARG A 322 -7.65 -18.14 29.50
CA ARG A 322 -7.56 -17.59 30.86
C ARG A 322 -6.24 -16.88 31.12
N GLN A 323 -5.12 -17.48 30.70
CA GLN A 323 -3.81 -16.87 30.89
C GLN A 323 -3.53 -15.72 29.92
N LEU A 324 -4.12 -15.72 28.72
CA LEU A 324 -4.13 -14.55 27.84
C LEU A 324 -4.78 -13.34 28.54
N GLY A 325 -5.91 -13.55 29.24
CA GLY A 325 -6.51 -12.52 30.08
C GLY A 325 -5.63 -12.10 31.28
N ALA A 326 -4.83 -13.00 31.84
CA ALA A 326 -3.87 -12.68 32.91
C ALA A 326 -2.69 -11.83 32.40
N ALA A 327 -2.11 -12.21 31.26
CA ALA A 327 -1.08 -11.45 30.55
C ALA A 327 -1.57 -10.04 30.20
N LEU A 328 -2.82 -9.90 29.72
CA LEU A 328 -3.41 -8.59 29.45
C LEU A 328 -3.53 -7.73 30.72
N ARG A 329 -4.00 -8.30 31.84
CA ARG A 329 -4.07 -7.57 33.13
C ARG A 329 -2.70 -7.16 33.64
N TRP A 330 -1.70 -8.02 33.45
CA TRP A 330 -0.30 -7.70 33.78
C TRP A 330 0.20 -6.50 32.97
N ALA A 331 0.10 -6.57 31.64
CA ALA A 331 0.54 -5.52 30.74
C ALA A 331 -0.23 -4.21 30.96
N SER A 332 -1.54 -4.28 31.23
CA SER A 332 -2.37 -3.11 31.51
C SER A 332 -1.93 -2.37 32.79
N ARG A 333 -1.49 -3.09 33.83
CA ARG A 333 -0.94 -2.47 35.05
C ARG A 333 0.39 -1.76 34.77
N LEU A 334 1.23 -2.31 33.89
CA LEU A 334 2.47 -1.68 33.44
C LEU A 334 2.17 -0.41 32.63
N ALA A 335 1.28 -0.51 31.65
CA ALA A 335 0.84 0.59 30.80
C ALA A 335 0.25 1.76 31.62
N ALA A 336 -0.58 1.46 32.62
CA ALA A 336 -1.15 2.47 33.53
C ALA A 336 -0.08 3.24 34.33
N ARG A 337 1.02 2.57 34.74
CA ARG A 337 2.14 3.25 35.42
C ARG A 337 2.90 4.21 34.51
N MET A 338 2.82 4.01 33.20
CA MET A 338 3.49 4.83 32.19
C MET A 338 2.58 5.94 31.64
N ASP A 339 1.30 5.96 32.02
CA ASP A 339 0.28 6.80 31.40
C ASP A 339 0.23 6.65 29.87
N VAL A 340 0.32 5.41 29.37
CA VAL A 340 0.20 5.11 27.94
C VAL A 340 -0.86 4.01 27.77
N PRO A 341 -1.82 4.17 26.85
CA PRO A 341 -2.82 3.13 26.60
C PRO A 341 -2.19 1.92 25.91
N LEU A 342 -2.64 0.71 26.30
CA LEU A 342 -2.29 -0.53 25.61
C LEU A 342 -3.39 -0.83 24.58
N ARG A 343 -3.16 -0.47 23.31
CA ARG A 343 -4.12 -0.77 22.23
C ARG A 343 -3.79 -2.00 21.41
N ARG A 344 -2.50 -2.32 21.23
CA ARG A 344 -2.05 -3.38 20.31
C ARG A 344 -1.69 -4.64 21.09
N VAL A 345 -2.34 -5.75 20.72
CA VAL A 345 -2.06 -7.08 21.27
C VAL A 345 -1.70 -8.01 20.11
N GLU A 346 -0.52 -8.61 20.17
CA GLU A 346 -0.02 -9.50 19.15
C GLU A 346 0.03 -10.92 19.70
N VAL A 347 -0.66 -11.85 19.04
CA VAL A 347 -0.72 -13.24 19.48
C VAL A 347 0.05 -14.08 18.46
N ALA A 348 1.21 -14.58 18.88
CA ALA A 348 2.05 -15.47 18.09
C ALA A 348 1.70 -16.92 18.39
N ALA A 349 1.14 -17.62 17.42
CA ALA A 349 0.67 -18.99 17.59
C ALA A 349 1.22 -19.91 16.48
N PRO A 350 1.34 -21.22 16.75
CA PRO A 350 1.75 -22.20 15.75
C PRO A 350 0.65 -22.37 14.68
N ALA A 351 1.05 -22.81 13.49
CA ALA A 351 0.15 -22.93 12.35
C ALA A 351 -1.14 -23.73 12.64
N PRO A 352 -1.10 -24.89 13.33
CA PRO A 352 -2.32 -25.65 13.65
C PRO A 352 -3.33 -24.85 14.49
N LEU A 353 -2.86 -24.04 15.44
CA LEU A 353 -3.74 -23.21 16.28
C LEU A 353 -4.29 -22.01 15.51
N LEU A 354 -3.49 -21.38 14.64
CA LEU A 354 -3.93 -20.27 13.78
C LEU A 354 -5.12 -20.64 12.89
N VAL A 355 -5.20 -21.89 12.44
CA VAL A 355 -6.31 -22.40 11.61
C VAL A 355 -7.66 -22.38 12.33
N GLN A 356 -7.67 -22.62 13.65
CA GLN A 356 -8.89 -22.95 14.41
C GLN A 356 -9.24 -21.96 15.52
N TRP A 357 -8.26 -21.23 16.06
CA TRP A 357 -8.46 -20.36 17.21
C TRP A 357 -8.55 -18.88 16.82
N ARG A 358 -9.49 -18.14 17.42
CA ARG A 358 -9.67 -16.69 17.27
C ARG A 358 -9.36 -15.98 18.59
N PRO A 359 -8.10 -15.58 18.85
CA PRO A 359 -7.74 -14.87 20.07
C PRO A 359 -8.55 -13.61 20.31
N GLU A 360 -8.92 -12.90 19.24
CA GLU A 360 -9.71 -11.68 19.29
C GLU A 360 -11.11 -11.87 19.89
N GLU A 361 -11.65 -13.10 19.86
CA GLU A 361 -12.95 -13.46 20.43
C GLU A 361 -12.86 -13.96 21.87
N THR A 362 -11.66 -14.06 22.44
CA THR A 362 -11.45 -14.49 23.84
C THR A 362 -12.17 -13.55 24.80
N ASP A 363 -12.99 -14.10 25.69
CA ASP A 363 -13.82 -13.35 26.63
C ASP A 363 -13.18 -13.32 28.03
N PHE A 364 -12.96 -12.11 28.58
CA PHE A 364 -12.53 -11.88 29.96
C PHE A 364 -13.47 -10.94 30.74
N GLY A 365 -14.76 -10.94 30.39
CA GLY A 365 -15.78 -9.95 30.77
C GLY A 365 -16.19 -9.07 29.59
N MET A 366 -15.36 -9.05 28.55
CA MET A 366 -15.63 -8.58 27.20
C MET A 366 -14.68 -9.30 26.23
N ARG A 367 -14.98 -9.24 24.93
CA ARG A 367 -14.08 -9.78 23.89
C ARG A 367 -12.80 -8.98 23.81
N LEU A 368 -11.65 -9.66 23.70
CA LEU A 368 -10.34 -9.04 23.59
C LEU A 368 -10.28 -7.98 22.48
N GLY A 369 -10.73 -8.34 21.27
CA GLY A 369 -10.68 -7.43 20.14
C GLY A 369 -11.68 -6.29 20.20
N ALA A 370 -12.54 -6.19 21.24
CA ALA A 370 -13.51 -5.11 21.35
C ALA A 370 -12.82 -3.77 21.70
N GLU A 371 -11.74 -3.83 22.47
CA GLU A 371 -10.95 -2.66 22.88
C GLU A 371 -9.51 -2.63 22.32
N HIS A 372 -9.02 -3.79 21.89
CA HIS A 372 -7.65 -3.98 21.44
C HIS A 372 -7.62 -4.34 19.95
N ASP A 373 -6.61 -3.83 19.25
CA ASP A 373 -6.29 -4.27 17.91
C ASP A 373 -5.42 -5.54 18.03
N VAL A 374 -6.06 -6.69 17.81
CA VAL A 374 -5.44 -8.01 17.92
C VAL A 374 -4.86 -8.44 16.59
N VAL A 375 -3.55 -8.67 16.54
CA VAL A 375 -2.83 -9.09 15.32
C VAL A 375 -2.25 -10.49 15.52
N LEU A 376 -2.53 -11.40 14.60
CA LEU A 376 -1.97 -12.75 14.67
C LEU A 376 -0.61 -12.82 13.97
N ARG A 377 0.33 -13.46 14.63
CA ARG A 377 1.68 -13.74 14.15
C ARG A 377 1.91 -15.25 14.13
N TRP A 378 2.88 -15.69 13.34
CA TRP A 378 3.32 -17.08 13.37
C TRP A 378 4.46 -17.26 14.38
N SER A 379 4.26 -18.12 15.38
CA SER A 379 5.20 -18.34 16.48
C SER A 379 6.57 -18.82 16.02
N ASP A 380 6.63 -19.60 14.95
CA ASP A 380 7.87 -20.26 14.52
C ASP A 380 8.84 -19.25 13.90
N ARG A 381 8.42 -18.00 13.64
CA ARG A 381 9.36 -16.93 13.31
C ARG A 381 10.21 -16.48 14.50
N ILE A 382 9.72 -16.64 15.73
CA ILE A 382 10.47 -16.33 16.95
C ILE A 382 11.61 -17.33 17.13
N ARG A 383 11.33 -18.61 16.88
CA ARG A 383 12.32 -19.68 16.92
C ARG A 383 12.19 -20.56 15.66
N PRO A 384 12.81 -20.15 14.54
CA PRO A 384 12.73 -20.90 13.30
C PRO A 384 13.21 -22.34 13.47
N PRO A 385 12.42 -23.35 13.05
CA PRO A 385 12.90 -24.71 12.93
C PRO A 385 14.15 -24.76 12.04
N GLU A 386 15.08 -25.70 12.28
CA GLU A 386 16.35 -25.76 11.54
C GLU A 386 16.17 -25.78 10.02
N HIS A 387 15.16 -26.49 9.52
CA HIS A 387 14.87 -26.59 8.10
C HIS A 387 14.27 -25.30 7.49
N LEU A 388 13.90 -24.33 8.33
CA LEU A 388 13.29 -23.04 8.01
C LEU A 388 14.12 -21.85 8.50
N TRP A 389 15.41 -22.01 8.77
CA TRP A 389 16.31 -20.93 9.22
C TRP A 389 16.26 -19.64 8.38
N TRP A 390 15.86 -19.73 7.11
CA TRP A 390 15.82 -18.65 6.12
C TRP A 390 14.52 -17.81 6.14
N ILE A 391 13.48 -18.21 6.88
CA ILE A 391 12.12 -17.64 6.76
C ILE A 391 12.05 -16.15 7.11
N ASN A 392 12.85 -15.68 8.07
CA ASN A 392 12.82 -14.29 8.52
C ASN A 392 13.47 -13.35 7.47
N ASP A 393 14.59 -13.75 6.87
CA ASP A 393 15.22 -12.99 5.79
C ASP A 393 14.41 -12.99 4.51
N HIS A 394 13.70 -14.09 4.22
CA HIS A 394 12.77 -14.15 3.10
C HIS A 394 11.57 -13.21 3.32
N ALA A 395 11.01 -13.19 4.53
CA ALA A 395 9.93 -12.28 4.90
C ALA A 395 10.33 -10.80 4.77
N ARG A 396 11.51 -10.41 5.27
CA ARG A 396 12.02 -9.02 5.15
C ARG A 396 12.14 -8.58 3.70
N ARG A 397 12.69 -9.43 2.83
CA ARG A 397 12.80 -9.14 1.38
C ARG A 397 11.43 -9.00 0.71
N THR A 398 10.48 -9.85 1.09
CA THR A 398 9.10 -9.79 0.56
C THR A 398 8.38 -8.52 0.99
N LEU A 399 8.51 -8.09 2.25
CA LEU A 399 7.95 -6.82 2.73
C LEU A 399 8.55 -5.62 1.98
N SER A 400 9.88 -5.58 1.82
CA SER A 400 10.55 -4.51 1.08
C SER A 400 10.07 -4.43 -0.39
N ALA A 401 9.83 -5.58 -1.02
CA ALA A 401 9.27 -5.65 -2.37
C ALA A 401 7.79 -5.19 -2.44
N LEU A 402 6.98 -5.52 -1.42
CA LEU A 402 5.59 -5.09 -1.30
C LEU A 402 5.46 -3.56 -1.14
N GLU A 403 6.41 -2.94 -0.44
CA GLU A 403 6.46 -1.49 -0.25
C GLU A 403 6.93 -0.74 -1.52
N SER A 404 7.90 -1.32 -2.23
CA SER A 404 8.53 -0.69 -3.39
C SER A 404 7.81 -0.95 -4.72
N GLY A 405 6.86 -1.89 -4.74
CA GLY A 405 6.15 -2.30 -5.94
C GLY A 405 5.25 -1.19 -6.52
N PRO A 406 5.13 -1.07 -7.86
CA PRO A 406 4.13 -0.20 -8.47
C PRO A 406 2.73 -0.63 -8.01
N GLY A 407 1.82 0.33 -7.80
CA GLY A 407 0.48 0.16 -7.22
C GLY A 407 -0.47 -0.78 -7.98
N GLY A 408 -0.13 -2.05 -8.05
CA GLY A 408 -0.95 -3.17 -8.54
C GLY A 408 -1.30 -4.14 -7.41
N THR A 409 -1.81 -5.31 -7.78
CA THR A 409 -2.28 -6.34 -6.83
C THR A 409 -1.18 -6.76 -5.87
N ARG A 410 -1.36 -6.50 -4.58
CA ARG A 410 -0.38 -6.80 -3.52
C ARG A 410 -0.50 -8.23 -3.00
N LEU A 411 -1.61 -8.89 -3.30
CA LEU A 411 -1.91 -10.27 -2.95
C LEU A 411 -1.88 -11.18 -4.20
N GLU A 412 -1.26 -12.34 -4.07
CA GLU A 412 -1.48 -13.47 -4.97
C GLU A 412 -2.63 -14.31 -4.40
N TRP A 413 -3.77 -14.30 -5.08
CA TRP A 413 -4.94 -15.11 -4.74
C TRP A 413 -4.78 -16.52 -5.32
N LEU A 414 -4.73 -17.52 -4.44
CA LEU A 414 -4.64 -18.93 -4.78
C LEU A 414 -6.05 -19.53 -4.87
N GLY A 415 -6.35 -20.04 -6.06
CA GLY A 415 -7.64 -20.67 -6.36
C GLY A 415 -7.67 -22.14 -5.99
N GLU A 416 -8.80 -22.78 -6.26
CA GLU A 416 -9.01 -24.20 -5.98
C GLU A 416 -8.13 -25.13 -6.82
N SER A 417 -7.77 -24.72 -8.04
CA SER A 417 -6.79 -25.46 -8.86
C SER A 417 -5.41 -25.48 -8.21
N ASP A 418 -4.98 -24.35 -7.62
CA ASP A 418 -3.68 -24.23 -6.96
C ASP A 418 -3.64 -25.07 -5.69
N THR A 419 -4.67 -24.98 -4.84
CA THR A 419 -4.69 -25.66 -3.53
C THR A 419 -4.80 -27.18 -3.65
N ARG A 420 -5.37 -27.71 -4.75
CA ARG A 420 -5.40 -29.16 -5.03
C ARG A 420 -4.03 -29.72 -5.42
N GLN A 421 -3.13 -28.91 -5.98
CA GLN A 421 -1.81 -29.32 -6.44
C GLN A 421 -0.74 -28.98 -5.39
N VAL A 422 -0.89 -29.50 -4.16
CA VAL A 422 -0.09 -29.12 -2.98
C VAL A 422 1.42 -29.13 -3.24
N ARG A 423 1.94 -30.17 -3.93
CA ARG A 423 3.37 -30.29 -4.22
C ARG A 423 3.87 -29.21 -5.19
N GLU A 424 3.17 -29.00 -6.30
CA GLU A 424 3.53 -27.99 -7.30
C GLU A 424 3.40 -26.57 -6.73
N LEU A 425 2.36 -26.34 -5.92
CA LEU A 425 2.18 -25.09 -5.20
C LEU A 425 3.33 -24.84 -4.22
N ARG A 426 3.75 -25.85 -3.44
CA ARG A 426 4.90 -25.74 -2.53
C ARG A 426 6.19 -25.40 -3.30
N GLU A 427 6.46 -26.10 -4.40
CA GLU A 427 7.62 -25.80 -5.26
C GLU A 427 7.56 -24.37 -5.82
N ARG A 428 6.37 -23.90 -6.23
CA ARG A 428 6.16 -22.54 -6.73
C ARG A 428 6.34 -21.48 -5.64
N LEU A 429 5.81 -21.73 -4.45
CA LEU A 429 5.85 -20.79 -3.32
C LEU A 429 7.27 -20.64 -2.76
N LEU A 430 8.04 -21.73 -2.72
CA LEU A 430 9.39 -21.77 -2.15
C LEU A 430 10.51 -21.60 -3.19
N GLY A 431 10.18 -21.66 -4.49
CA GLY A 431 11.15 -21.69 -5.59
C GLY A 431 11.74 -20.36 -6.02
N GLY A 432 11.32 -19.22 -5.46
CA GLY A 432 11.83 -17.92 -5.90
C GLY A 432 11.45 -16.73 -5.02
N PRO A 433 12.10 -15.56 -5.24
CA PRO A 433 11.78 -14.34 -4.51
C PRO A 433 10.36 -13.87 -4.81
N ARG A 434 9.63 -13.50 -3.76
CA ARG A 434 8.24 -13.04 -3.87
C ARG A 434 8.14 -11.52 -3.77
N THR A 435 7.21 -10.98 -4.54
CA THR A 435 6.85 -9.55 -4.56
C THR A 435 5.43 -9.30 -4.07
N ARG A 436 4.70 -10.37 -3.69
CA ARG A 436 3.30 -10.34 -3.28
C ARG A 436 3.07 -11.22 -2.06
N ALA A 437 2.18 -10.75 -1.19
CA ALA A 437 1.62 -11.52 -0.09
C ALA A 437 0.72 -12.66 -0.63
N VAL A 438 0.37 -13.64 0.19
CA VAL A 438 -0.43 -14.80 -0.24
C VAL A 438 -1.83 -14.72 0.34
N ALA A 439 -2.84 -15.06 -0.46
CA ALA A 439 -4.21 -15.17 0.00
C ALA A 439 -4.91 -16.37 -0.63
N LEU A 440 -5.84 -17.00 0.08
CA LEU A 440 -6.67 -18.08 -0.44
C LEU A 440 -8.06 -17.55 -0.84
N GLU A 441 -8.54 -17.94 -2.02
CA GLU A 441 -9.89 -17.56 -2.47
C GLU A 441 -11.02 -18.33 -1.77
N HIS A 442 -10.69 -19.49 -1.20
CA HIS A 442 -11.55 -20.42 -0.48
C HIS A 442 -10.72 -21.06 0.63
N ARG A 443 -11.37 -21.68 1.62
CA ARG A 443 -10.68 -22.48 2.64
C ARG A 443 -10.60 -23.95 2.18
N PRO A 444 -9.40 -24.48 1.85
CA PRO A 444 -9.26 -25.90 1.49
C PRO A 444 -9.39 -26.79 2.74
N ALA A 445 -9.92 -28.01 2.57
CA ALA A 445 -10.09 -28.97 3.66
C ALA A 445 -8.76 -29.32 4.36
N HIS A 446 -7.68 -29.39 3.58
CA HIS A 446 -6.31 -29.65 4.05
C HIS A 446 -5.53 -28.36 4.38
N LEU A 447 -6.21 -27.27 4.75
CA LEU A 447 -5.55 -26.01 5.14
C LEU A 447 -4.53 -26.20 6.27
N ARG A 448 -4.83 -27.08 7.23
CA ARG A 448 -3.92 -27.39 8.35
C ARG A 448 -2.54 -27.82 7.84
N ASP A 449 -2.50 -28.71 6.85
CA ASP A 449 -1.26 -29.24 6.29
C ASP A 449 -0.52 -28.23 5.41
N MET A 450 -1.24 -27.26 4.85
CA MET A 450 -0.68 -26.27 3.93
C MET A 450 -0.19 -24.99 4.62
N LEU A 451 -0.79 -24.62 5.76
CA LEU A 451 -0.62 -23.27 6.32
C LEU A 451 0.84 -22.95 6.63
N GLU A 452 1.61 -23.90 7.17
CA GLU A 452 3.04 -23.73 7.42
C GLU A 452 3.81 -23.37 6.14
N THR A 453 3.49 -24.04 5.01
CA THR A 453 4.11 -23.72 3.71
C THR A 453 3.75 -22.31 3.25
N LEU A 454 2.49 -21.88 3.45
CA LEU A 454 2.06 -20.53 3.11
C LEU A 454 2.81 -19.49 3.95
N LEU A 455 2.88 -19.69 5.27
CA LEU A 455 3.55 -18.80 6.22
C LEU A 455 5.06 -18.73 6.03
N ALA A 456 5.70 -19.86 5.69
CA ALA A 456 7.12 -19.88 5.33
C ALA A 456 7.39 -19.08 4.04
N SER A 457 6.48 -19.16 3.07
CA SER A 457 6.61 -18.45 1.80
C SER A 457 6.30 -16.94 1.88
N SER A 458 5.51 -16.48 2.85
CA SER A 458 5.03 -15.10 2.88
C SER A 458 4.84 -14.55 4.28
N PRO A 459 5.21 -13.28 4.55
CA PRO A 459 4.97 -12.63 5.84
C PRO A 459 3.49 -12.31 6.07
N ILE A 460 2.68 -12.24 5.02
CA ILE A 460 1.25 -11.90 5.13
C ILE A 460 0.48 -12.99 4.40
N VAL A 461 -0.38 -13.68 5.14
CA VAL A 461 -1.21 -14.78 4.65
C VAL A 461 -2.66 -14.54 5.05
N LEU A 462 -3.57 -14.59 4.07
CA LEU A 462 -5.01 -14.43 4.27
C LEU A 462 -5.77 -15.69 3.84
N TRP A 463 -6.80 -16.08 4.60
CA TRP A 463 -7.68 -17.18 4.21
C TRP A 463 -9.11 -16.99 4.74
N PRO A 464 -10.14 -17.57 4.11
CA PRO A 464 -11.50 -17.53 4.64
C PRO A 464 -11.64 -18.31 5.94
N ASP A 465 -12.50 -17.82 6.83
CA ASP A 465 -12.78 -18.50 8.09
C ASP A 465 -13.54 -19.82 7.88
N ASP A 466 -14.44 -19.87 6.90
CA ASP A 466 -15.31 -21.02 6.61
C ASP A 466 -15.10 -21.57 5.19
N GLU A 467 -15.26 -22.89 5.03
CA GLU A 467 -15.17 -23.63 3.76
C GLU A 467 -16.25 -23.22 2.76
N ALA A 468 -17.44 -22.86 3.24
CA ALA A 468 -18.53 -22.40 2.37
C ALA A 468 -18.28 -20.98 1.81
N HIS A 469 -17.35 -20.22 2.38
CA HIS A 469 -17.13 -18.83 2.02
C HIS A 469 -16.04 -18.71 0.95
N ARG A 470 -16.44 -18.20 -0.23
CA ARG A 470 -15.48 -17.69 -1.22
C ARG A 470 -15.34 -16.19 -1.09
N VAL A 471 -14.09 -15.71 -1.25
CA VAL A 471 -13.78 -14.30 -1.14
C VAL A 471 -14.29 -13.54 -2.37
N PRO A 472 -15.25 -12.60 -2.20
CA PRO A 472 -15.80 -11.85 -3.32
C PRO A 472 -14.81 -10.82 -3.86
N ASP A 473 -14.91 -10.47 -5.14
CA ASP A 473 -14.04 -9.48 -5.80
C ASP A 473 -14.09 -8.09 -5.14
N GLU A 474 -15.22 -7.75 -4.51
CA GLU A 474 -15.36 -6.54 -3.69
C GLU A 474 -14.38 -6.51 -2.52
N ALA A 475 -14.21 -7.63 -1.81
CA ALA A 475 -13.25 -7.73 -0.71
C ALA A 475 -11.82 -7.59 -1.22
N ARG A 476 -11.51 -8.17 -2.38
CA ARG A 476 -10.18 -8.08 -3.02
C ARG A 476 -9.86 -6.65 -3.41
N ARG A 477 -10.79 -5.96 -4.07
CA ARG A 477 -10.67 -4.53 -4.40
C ARG A 477 -10.53 -3.66 -3.15
N TYR A 478 -11.27 -3.99 -2.08
CA TYR A 478 -11.16 -3.29 -0.81
C TYR A 478 -9.75 -3.42 -0.20
N LEU A 479 -9.20 -4.64 -0.16
CA LEU A 479 -7.86 -4.93 0.36
C LEU A 479 -6.76 -4.19 -0.43
N ASP A 480 -6.82 -4.25 -1.77
CA ASP A 480 -5.84 -3.55 -2.61
C ASP A 480 -5.91 -2.03 -2.38
N ALA A 481 -7.11 -1.46 -2.29
CA ALA A 481 -7.29 -0.01 -2.15
C ALA A 481 -6.99 0.52 -0.74
N HIS A 482 -7.11 -0.32 0.31
CA HIS A 482 -6.88 0.05 1.71
C HIS A 482 -5.65 -0.64 2.33
N TRP A 483 -4.73 -1.15 1.51
CA TRP A 483 -3.57 -1.90 2.00
C TRP A 483 -2.77 -1.16 3.09
N HIS A 484 -2.63 0.15 2.95
CA HIS A 484 -1.92 1.02 3.88
C HIS A 484 -2.59 1.15 5.27
N LEU A 485 -3.84 0.72 5.42
CA LEU A 485 -4.58 0.71 6.68
C LEU A 485 -4.62 -0.69 7.33
N LEU A 486 -4.02 -1.69 6.70
CA LEU A 486 -3.95 -3.06 7.22
C LEU A 486 -2.75 -3.20 8.18
N PRO A 487 -2.86 -4.02 9.24
CA PRO A 487 -3.97 -4.92 9.55
C PRO A 487 -5.15 -4.27 10.30
N GLY A 488 -5.09 -2.97 10.63
CA GLY A 488 -6.11 -2.29 11.43
C GLY A 488 -7.54 -2.35 10.88
N GLU A 489 -7.72 -2.38 9.54
CA GLU A 489 -9.05 -2.58 8.94
C GLU A 489 -9.65 -3.96 9.21
N PHE A 490 -8.84 -5.01 9.44
CA PHE A 490 -9.36 -6.31 9.90
C PHE A 490 -9.91 -6.19 11.33
N CYS A 491 -9.16 -5.55 12.24
CA CYS A 491 -9.59 -5.34 13.62
C CYS A 491 -10.92 -4.58 13.68
N ARG A 492 -11.06 -3.53 12.87
CA ARG A 492 -12.32 -2.78 12.73
C ARG A 492 -13.44 -3.64 12.16
N ALA A 493 -13.18 -4.40 11.10
CA ALA A 493 -14.18 -5.28 10.50
C ALA A 493 -14.67 -6.37 11.46
N TYR A 494 -13.78 -6.93 12.30
CA TYR A 494 -14.17 -7.88 13.34
C TYR A 494 -15.09 -7.24 14.37
N ARG A 495 -14.74 -6.05 14.87
CA ARG A 495 -15.58 -5.27 15.80
C ARG A 495 -16.95 -4.93 15.21
N ASP A 496 -16.98 -4.41 13.98
CA ASP A 496 -18.21 -4.08 13.26
C ASP A 496 -19.08 -5.35 13.05
N GLY A 497 -18.44 -6.50 12.82
CA GLY A 497 -19.11 -7.80 12.66
C GLY A 497 -19.75 -8.34 13.93
N TRP A 498 -19.24 -7.95 15.11
CA TRP A 498 -19.82 -8.29 16.41
C TRP A 498 -20.95 -7.34 16.83
N GLY A 499 -20.99 -6.14 16.25
CA GLY A 499 -22.02 -5.13 16.49
C GLY A 499 -23.40 -5.48 15.94
N GLY A 500 -24.38 -4.63 16.26
CA GLY A 500 -25.76 -4.79 15.80
C GLY A 500 -25.90 -4.60 14.28
N PRO A 501 -27.09 -4.88 13.70
CA PRO A 501 -27.36 -4.57 12.29
C PRO A 501 -27.11 -3.09 11.93
N ALA A 502 -27.31 -2.18 12.88
CA ALA A 502 -27.05 -0.74 12.72
C ALA A 502 -25.55 -0.43 12.51
N ASP A 503 -24.66 -1.05 13.29
CA ASP A 503 -23.20 -0.86 13.16
C ASP A 503 -22.67 -1.44 11.85
N ARG A 504 -23.24 -2.57 11.40
CA ARG A 504 -22.93 -3.18 10.10
C ARG A 504 -23.29 -2.30 8.91
N SER A 505 -24.29 -1.43 9.04
CA SER A 505 -24.73 -0.50 8.00
C SER A 505 -23.96 0.83 7.96
N ALA A 506 -23.23 1.16 9.04
CA ALA A 506 -22.37 2.34 9.12
C ALA A 506 -20.96 2.10 8.54
N GLY A 507 -20.59 0.83 8.31
CA GLY A 507 -19.32 0.43 7.71
C GLY A 507 -19.19 0.77 6.23
N ARG A 508 -17.95 0.94 5.75
CA ARG A 508 -17.67 1.18 4.33
C ARG A 508 -18.08 -0.02 3.46
N PRO A 509 -18.60 0.19 2.24
CA PRO A 509 -18.86 -0.90 1.30
C PRO A 509 -17.61 -1.75 1.11
N GLY A 510 -17.73 -3.08 1.29
CA GLY A 510 -16.63 -4.02 1.16
C GLY A 510 -15.87 -4.36 2.46
N ARG A 511 -15.88 -3.49 3.49
CA ARG A 511 -15.20 -3.77 4.78
C ARG A 511 -15.79 -4.98 5.49
N GLY A 512 -17.11 -5.13 5.46
CA GLY A 512 -17.81 -6.23 6.14
C GLY A 512 -17.36 -7.62 5.67
N HIS A 513 -16.83 -7.74 4.44
CA HIS A 513 -16.27 -8.99 3.94
C HIS A 513 -14.96 -9.39 4.63
N LEU A 514 -14.19 -8.42 5.15
CA LEU A 514 -12.95 -8.70 5.89
C LEU A 514 -13.21 -9.43 7.21
N ALA A 515 -14.40 -9.28 7.80
CA ALA A 515 -14.74 -9.93 9.06
C ALA A 515 -14.73 -11.47 8.98
N ARG A 516 -14.86 -12.01 7.75
CA ARG A 516 -14.86 -13.44 7.43
C ARG A 516 -13.51 -13.95 6.92
N LEU A 517 -12.49 -13.08 6.91
CA LEU A 517 -11.13 -13.44 6.56
C LEU A 517 -10.30 -13.54 7.82
N ARG A 518 -9.43 -14.54 7.86
CA ARG A 518 -8.38 -14.74 8.84
C ARG A 518 -7.07 -14.27 8.24
N THR A 519 -6.17 -13.80 9.10
CA THR A 519 -4.90 -13.23 8.69
C THR A 519 -3.81 -13.61 9.67
N VAL A 520 -2.65 -13.99 9.14
CA VAL A 520 -1.37 -13.70 9.78
C VAL A 520 -0.79 -12.49 9.08
N TRP A 521 -0.26 -11.57 9.87
CA TRP A 521 0.33 -10.35 9.35
C TRP A 521 1.66 -10.15 10.06
N ASP A 522 2.79 -10.39 9.40
CA ASP A 522 4.14 -10.13 9.91
C ASP A 522 4.69 -8.84 9.26
N ASP A 523 4.99 -7.83 10.06
CA ASP A 523 5.48 -6.51 9.61
C ASP A 523 6.96 -6.32 9.99
N ALA A 524 7.55 -5.20 9.57
CA ALA A 524 8.95 -4.91 9.83
C ALA A 524 9.27 -4.91 11.33
N GLU A 525 8.39 -4.32 12.16
CA GLU A 525 8.58 -4.26 13.62
C GLU A 525 8.54 -5.65 14.27
N TRP A 526 7.68 -6.55 13.80
CA TRP A 526 7.65 -7.94 14.26
C TRP A 526 8.92 -8.72 13.90
N LEU A 527 9.40 -8.56 12.67
CA LEU A 527 10.63 -9.23 12.24
C LEU A 527 11.88 -8.66 12.93
N GLU A 528 11.82 -7.44 13.44
CA GLU A 528 12.85 -6.87 14.31
C GLU A 528 12.81 -7.47 15.71
N PHE A 529 11.61 -7.61 16.29
CA PHE A 529 11.42 -8.34 17.55
C PHE A 529 11.92 -9.80 17.46
N CYS A 530 11.62 -10.50 16.35
CA CYS A 530 12.14 -11.86 16.13
C CYS A 530 13.68 -11.88 16.07
N ARG A 531 14.31 -10.87 15.45
CA ARG A 531 15.77 -10.76 15.42
C ARG A 531 16.35 -10.55 16.81
N TRP A 532 15.74 -9.66 17.60
CA TRP A 532 16.14 -9.44 18.99
C TRP A 532 16.05 -10.76 19.78
N PHE A 533 14.99 -11.54 19.59
CA PHE A 533 14.83 -12.82 20.28
C PHE A 533 15.95 -13.82 19.92
N GLU A 534 16.29 -13.95 18.63
CA GLU A 534 17.41 -14.78 18.14
C GLU A 534 18.76 -14.36 18.76
N GLN A 535 18.93 -13.08 19.09
CA GLN A 535 20.18 -12.51 19.61
C GLN A 535 20.29 -12.55 21.15
N TYR A 536 19.19 -12.39 21.87
CA TYR A 536 19.20 -12.09 23.31
C TYR A 536 18.35 -13.02 24.19
N ALA A 537 17.52 -13.89 23.61
CA ALA A 537 16.68 -14.81 24.38
C ALA A 537 17.20 -16.26 24.38
N THR A 538 18.06 -16.62 23.43
CA THR A 538 18.72 -17.94 23.33
C THR A 538 20.02 -18.03 24.12
N ASP A 539 20.70 -16.91 24.35
CA ASP A 539 21.78 -16.81 25.32
C ASP A 539 21.14 -16.39 26.64
N GLY A 540 21.24 -17.20 27.70
CA GLY A 540 20.51 -17.02 28.97
C GLY A 540 20.85 -15.78 29.81
N GLU A 541 21.18 -14.65 29.20
CA GLU A 541 21.42 -13.36 29.84
C GLU A 541 20.32 -12.37 29.48
N SER A 542 19.58 -11.90 30.49
CA SER A 542 18.70 -10.73 30.33
C SER A 542 19.56 -9.52 29.95
N PRO A 543 19.20 -8.74 28.91
CA PRO A 543 19.84 -7.45 28.69
C PRO A 543 19.48 -6.51 29.85
N ALA A 544 20.50 -5.87 30.40
CA ALA A 544 20.43 -4.94 31.54
C ALA A 544 19.86 -3.57 31.17
#